data_AF-A0A5D3CIE5-F1
#
_entry.id   AF-A0A5D3CIE5-F1
#
_cell.length_a   1.000
_cell.length_b   1.000
_cell.length_c   1.000
_cell.angle_alpha   90.00
_cell.angle_beta   90.00
_cell.angle_gamma   90.00
#
_symmetry.space_group_name_H-M   'P 1'
#
loop_
_entity.id
_entity.type
_entity.pdbx_description
1 polymer ?
#
loop_
_entity_poly.entity_id
_entity_poly.type
_entity_poly.pdbx_seq_one_letter_code
_entity_poly.pdbx_strand_id
1 'polypeptide(L)'
;MIPLVSKLYCSSSEVVFVVRTRPHVINGGGFVVTDCDQKVVFSVDGCGVLGKEDELILRDGKRDALLLLRGKGGIFEALSFHKMWRAYKYDFQGSKKVVFSLKRPKSCLPVKNDVGIKINTKPKVSTKDWDFEINGYFPGKKCSIIDSQGNVVAQIGTNKKAGEMLSKDIYYVSIKPGIDQAFVVGVIAILDNIYGESTSC
;
A
#
# COMPACT_ATOMS: atom_id res chain seq x y z
N MET A 1 3.87 18.28 4.76
CA MET A 1 2.72 17.63 4.11
C MET A 1 1.63 17.42 5.15
N ILE A 2 0.35 17.52 4.78
CA ILE A 2 -0.76 17.20 5.69
C ILE A 2 -0.82 15.67 5.83
N PRO A 3 -0.89 15.11 7.06
CA PRO A 3 -0.99 13.66 7.24
C PRO A 3 -2.31 13.14 6.65
N LEU A 4 -2.25 12.01 5.94
CA LEU A 4 -3.41 11.42 5.26
C LEU A 4 -4.22 10.53 6.21
N VAL A 5 -3.54 9.75 7.05
CA VAL A 5 -4.14 8.86 8.05
C VAL A 5 -4.02 9.49 9.43
N SER A 6 -2.81 9.81 9.88
CA SER A 6 -2.58 10.43 11.20
C SER A 6 -1.17 11.01 11.33
N LYS A 7 -1.04 12.15 12.00
CA LYS A 7 0.26 12.76 12.33
C LYS A 7 1.13 11.83 13.19
N LEU A 8 0.52 10.91 13.94
CA LEU A 8 1.22 9.90 14.74
C LEU A 8 2.13 9.00 13.90
N TYR A 9 1.81 8.83 12.60
CA TYR A 9 2.56 8.02 11.66
C TYR A 9 3.49 8.86 10.77
N CYS A 10 3.78 10.12 11.15
CA CYS A 10 4.72 10.99 10.44
C CYS A 10 5.98 11.21 11.29
N SER A 11 7.08 10.54 10.94
CA SER A 11 8.38 10.72 11.58
C SER A 11 9.10 11.97 11.08
N SER A 12 9.89 12.64 11.93
CA SER A 12 10.81 13.72 11.53
C SER A 12 12.06 13.22 10.81
N SER A 13 12.29 11.91 10.80
CA SER A 13 13.46 11.25 10.21
C SER A 13 13.03 10.14 9.26
N GLU A 14 13.94 9.74 8.36
CA GLU A 14 13.71 8.61 7.46
C GLU A 14 13.48 7.35 8.30
N VAL A 15 12.42 6.60 7.98
CA VAL A 15 12.13 5.32 8.63
C VAL A 15 12.32 4.19 7.65
N VAL A 16 12.79 3.06 8.16
CA VAL A 16 12.91 1.82 7.39
C VAL A 16 12.09 0.76 8.07
N PHE A 17 11.24 0.09 7.28
CA PHE A 17 10.50 -1.08 7.70
C PHE A 17 10.95 -2.31 6.96
N VAL A 18 10.75 -3.46 7.60
CA VAL A 18 10.89 -4.78 7.03
C VAL A 18 9.49 -5.32 6.78
N VAL A 19 9.21 -5.72 5.54
CA VAL A 19 7.93 -6.33 5.16
C VAL A 19 8.19 -7.79 4.83
N ARG A 20 7.44 -8.67 5.47
CA ARG A 20 7.46 -10.10 5.15
C ARG A 20 6.55 -10.37 3.95
N THR A 21 7.12 -10.93 2.89
CA THR A 21 6.38 -11.42 1.73
C THR A 21 5.40 -12.51 2.17
N ARG A 22 4.20 -12.50 1.58
CA ARG A 22 3.21 -13.54 1.85
C ARG A 22 3.76 -14.91 1.43
N PRO A 23 3.75 -15.92 2.32
CA PRO A 23 4.06 -17.28 1.92
C PRO A 23 3.06 -17.77 0.87
N HIS A 24 3.54 -18.55 -0.09
CA HIS A 24 2.74 -19.07 -1.20
C HIS A 24 1.55 -19.94 -0.76
N VAL A 25 1.60 -20.50 0.47
CA VAL A 25 0.57 -21.38 1.03
C VAL A 25 -0.52 -20.64 1.80
N ILE A 26 -0.38 -19.33 2.04
CA ILE A 26 -1.35 -18.53 2.81
C ILE A 26 -2.13 -17.63 1.86
N ASN A 27 -3.18 -18.18 1.24
CA ASN A 27 -4.06 -17.41 0.36
C ASN A 27 -4.88 -16.39 1.17
N GLY A 28 -4.72 -15.10 0.84
CA GLY A 28 -5.54 -14.02 1.37
C GLY A 28 -5.26 -13.61 2.83
N GLY A 29 -4.39 -14.27 3.60
CA GLY A 29 -4.28 -14.11 5.07
C GLY A 29 -3.57 -12.88 5.63
N GLY A 30 -3.03 -12.00 4.81
CA GLY A 30 -2.39 -10.75 5.25
C GLY A 30 -0.87 -10.71 5.14
N PHE A 31 -0.25 -9.62 5.61
CA PHE A 31 1.19 -9.57 5.89
C PHE A 31 1.46 -8.67 7.09
N VAL A 32 2.68 -8.79 7.64
CA VAL A 32 3.14 -8.02 8.79
C VAL A 32 4.31 -7.13 8.38
N VAL A 33 4.35 -5.94 8.96
CA VAL A 33 5.42 -4.95 8.80
C VAL A 33 6.07 -4.74 10.16
N THR A 34 7.39 -4.85 10.22
CA THR A 34 8.19 -4.60 11.43
C THR A 34 9.15 -3.44 11.24
N ASP A 35 9.62 -2.87 12.33
CA ASP A 35 10.85 -2.06 12.32
C ASP A 35 12.10 -2.97 12.23
N CYS A 36 13.28 -2.34 12.25
CA CYS A 36 14.56 -3.05 12.22
C CYS A 36 14.82 -3.87 13.49
N ASP A 37 14.16 -3.57 14.61
CA ASP A 37 14.23 -4.32 15.86
C ASP A 37 13.22 -5.48 15.90
N GLN A 38 12.62 -5.81 14.76
CA GLN A 38 11.62 -6.87 14.57
C GLN A 38 10.32 -6.65 15.34
N LYS A 39 10.06 -5.44 15.83
CA LYS A 39 8.80 -5.11 16.48
C LYS A 39 7.74 -4.83 15.42
N VAL A 40 6.56 -5.42 15.59
CA VAL A 40 5.42 -5.20 14.70
C VAL A 40 4.94 -3.76 14.81
N VAL A 41 4.96 -3.05 13.68
CA VAL A 41 4.49 -1.66 13.56
C VAL A 41 3.15 -1.57 12.84
N PHE A 42 2.91 -2.46 11.86
CA PHE A 42 1.64 -2.57 11.15
C PHE A 42 1.35 -4.03 10.79
N SER A 43 0.07 -4.34 10.62
CA SER A 43 -0.38 -5.57 9.98
C SER A 43 -1.47 -5.28 8.95
N VAL A 44 -1.56 -6.11 7.93
CA VAL A 44 -2.60 -6.03 6.92
C VAL A 44 -3.36 -7.33 6.94
N ASP A 45 -4.65 -7.29 7.23
CA ASP A 45 -5.55 -8.43 7.09
C ASP A 45 -6.12 -8.46 5.67
N GLY A 46 -6.27 -9.64 5.05
CA GLY A 46 -6.94 -9.79 3.74
C GLY A 46 -8.05 -10.84 3.76
N CYS A 47 -8.47 -11.35 2.58
CA CYS A 47 -9.63 -12.25 2.50
C CYS A 47 -9.54 -13.47 3.44
N GLY A 48 -8.37 -14.10 3.60
CA GLY A 48 -8.22 -15.29 4.45
C GLY A 48 -8.55 -15.01 5.94
N VAL A 49 -8.50 -13.75 6.37
CA VAL A 49 -8.88 -13.31 7.72
C VAL A 49 -10.29 -12.69 7.73
N LEU A 50 -10.65 -11.97 6.67
CA LEU A 50 -11.89 -11.18 6.62
C LEU A 50 -13.08 -11.91 6.00
N GLY A 51 -12.84 -13.04 5.31
CA GLY A 51 -13.84 -13.78 4.55
C GLY A 51 -14.41 -13.01 3.36
N LYS A 52 -13.72 -11.95 2.89
CA LYS A 52 -14.20 -11.09 1.80
C LYS A 52 -13.10 -10.73 0.80
N GLU A 53 -13.34 -11.06 -0.46
CA GLU A 53 -12.50 -10.65 -1.58
C GLU A 53 -12.46 -9.14 -1.73
N ASP A 54 -11.35 -8.63 -2.29
CA ASP A 54 -11.13 -7.21 -2.54
C ASP A 54 -11.28 -6.29 -1.31
N GLU A 55 -11.20 -6.84 -0.09
CA GLU A 55 -11.14 -6.07 1.15
C GLU A 55 -9.87 -6.39 1.93
N LEU A 56 -9.22 -5.35 2.43
CA LEU A 56 -8.08 -5.43 3.34
C LEU A 56 -8.29 -4.46 4.51
N ILE A 57 -7.76 -4.82 5.68
CA ILE A 57 -7.73 -3.90 6.83
C ILE A 57 -6.27 -3.68 7.22
N LEU A 58 -5.81 -2.42 7.12
CA LEU A 58 -4.54 -2.00 7.70
C LEU A 58 -4.75 -1.71 9.19
N ARG A 59 -3.91 -2.30 10.03
CA ARG A 59 -3.88 -2.12 11.49
C ARG A 59 -2.53 -1.61 11.96
N ASP A 60 -2.52 -0.92 13.09
CA ASP A 60 -1.29 -0.56 13.78
C ASP A 60 -0.73 -1.72 14.63
N GLY A 61 0.41 -1.48 15.29
CA GLY A 61 1.04 -2.45 16.19
C GLY A 61 0.21 -2.84 17.43
N LYS A 62 -0.86 -2.11 17.75
CA LYS A 62 -1.83 -2.45 18.80
C LYS A 62 -3.05 -3.20 18.25
N ARG A 63 -3.08 -3.48 16.94
CA ARG A 63 -4.16 -4.12 16.19
C ARG A 63 -5.40 -3.26 15.99
N ASP A 64 -5.30 -1.96 16.24
CA ASP A 64 -6.37 -1.00 15.96
C ASP A 64 -6.48 -0.79 14.45
N ALA A 65 -7.71 -0.81 13.92
CA ALA A 65 -7.95 -0.65 12.50
C ALA A 65 -7.75 0.81 12.07
N LEU A 66 -6.83 1.04 11.14
CA LEU A 66 -6.48 2.36 10.62
C LEU A 66 -7.20 2.68 9.31
N LEU A 67 -7.17 1.73 8.37
CA LEU A 67 -7.77 1.89 7.05
C LEU A 67 -8.49 0.61 6.64
N LEU A 68 -9.68 0.79 6.08
CA LEU A 68 -10.34 -0.19 5.24
C LEU A 68 -9.97 0.09 3.78
N LEU A 69 -9.30 -0.85 3.14
CA LEU A 69 -8.94 -0.80 1.73
C LEU A 69 -9.93 -1.68 0.97
N ARG A 70 -10.63 -1.11 -0.01
CA ARG A 70 -11.65 -1.83 -0.77
C ARG A 70 -11.47 -1.64 -2.27
N GLY A 71 -11.32 -2.75 -2.98
CA GLY A 71 -11.43 -2.83 -4.43
C GLY A 71 -12.90 -2.77 -4.86
N LYS A 72 -13.17 -2.23 -6.04
CA LYS A 72 -14.50 -2.33 -6.65
C LYS A 72 -14.62 -3.64 -7.44
N GLY A 73 -14.95 -4.73 -6.76
CA GLY A 73 -15.31 -6.03 -7.37
C GLY A 73 -16.79 -6.11 -7.77
N GLY A 74 -17.13 -6.69 -8.94
CA GLY A 74 -18.52 -7.03 -9.33
C GLY A 74 -18.87 -6.83 -10.81
N ILE A 75 -20.14 -7.07 -11.20
CA ILE A 75 -20.69 -7.06 -12.58
C ILE A 75 -20.30 -5.82 -13.44
N PHE A 76 -19.95 -4.70 -12.81
CA PHE A 76 -19.43 -3.51 -13.47
C PHE A 76 -17.97 -3.62 -13.95
N GLU A 77 -17.19 -4.59 -13.48
CA GLU A 77 -15.83 -4.89 -13.96
C GLU A 77 -15.82 -5.55 -15.33
N ALA A 78 -16.88 -6.30 -15.69
CA ALA A 78 -17.06 -6.82 -17.05
C ALA A 78 -17.22 -5.70 -18.09
N LEU A 79 -17.67 -4.51 -17.65
CA LEU A 79 -17.88 -3.32 -18.48
C LEU A 79 -16.83 -2.22 -18.25
N SER A 80 -16.12 -2.24 -17.13
CA SER A 80 -15.09 -1.28 -16.76
C SER A 80 -13.83 -2.03 -16.34
N PHE A 81 -12.89 -2.16 -17.27
CA PHE A 81 -11.50 -2.64 -17.12
C PHE A 81 -10.62 -1.81 -16.14
N HIS A 82 -11.21 -1.19 -15.11
CA HIS A 82 -10.51 -0.40 -14.10
C HIS A 82 -10.69 -1.04 -12.73
N LYS A 83 -9.70 -1.81 -12.26
CA LYS A 83 -9.58 -2.13 -10.84
C LYS A 83 -9.16 -0.86 -10.09
N MET A 84 -10.14 -0.19 -9.49
CA MET A 84 -9.94 0.97 -8.61
C MET A 84 -10.03 0.51 -7.16
N TRP A 85 -9.04 0.92 -6.38
CA TRP A 85 -9.03 0.75 -4.93
C TRP A 85 -9.30 2.06 -4.22
N ARG A 86 -10.03 1.99 -3.10
CA ARG A 86 -10.26 3.13 -2.22
C ARG A 86 -9.89 2.76 -0.79
N ALA A 87 -9.13 3.64 -0.16
CA ALA A 87 -8.78 3.57 1.23
C ALA A 87 -9.69 4.48 2.04
N TYR A 88 -10.21 3.94 3.13
CA TYR A 88 -11.18 4.61 3.95
C TYR A 88 -10.76 4.61 5.40
N LYS A 89 -10.94 5.76 6.05
CA LYS A 89 -10.78 5.92 7.50
C LYS A 89 -12.15 6.12 8.12
N TYR A 90 -12.34 5.54 9.30
CA TYR A 90 -13.54 5.79 10.11
C TYR A 90 -13.26 6.99 11.02
N ASP A 91 -14.22 7.92 11.09
CA ASP A 91 -14.20 8.93 12.14
C ASP A 91 -14.81 8.40 13.44
N PHE A 92 -14.78 9.23 14.49
CA PHE A 92 -15.29 8.89 15.81
C PHE A 92 -16.81 8.63 15.84
N GLN A 93 -17.55 9.06 14.81
CA GLN A 93 -18.98 8.77 14.64
C GLN A 93 -19.22 7.49 13.83
N GLY A 94 -18.16 6.77 13.45
CA GLY A 94 -18.24 5.59 12.60
C GLY A 94 -18.49 5.91 11.12
N SER A 95 -18.43 7.18 10.72
CA SER A 95 -18.63 7.56 9.32
C SER A 95 -17.38 7.28 8.49
N LYS A 96 -17.59 6.65 7.34
CA LYS A 96 -16.53 6.22 6.43
C LYS A 96 -16.10 7.36 5.50
N LYS A 97 -14.85 7.84 5.62
CA LYS A 97 -14.29 8.90 4.76
C LYS A 97 -13.18 8.35 3.88
N VAL A 98 -13.20 8.70 2.60
CA VAL A 98 -12.12 8.34 1.67
C VAL A 98 -10.87 9.15 2.02
N VAL A 99 -9.74 8.47 2.17
CA VAL A 99 -8.42 9.10 2.39
C VAL A 99 -7.65 9.16 1.09
N PHE A 100 -7.61 8.04 0.36
CA PHE A 100 -7.00 8.01 -0.96
C PHE A 100 -7.66 6.96 -1.86
N SER A 101 -7.41 7.06 -3.15
CA SER A 101 -7.79 6.09 -4.16
C SER A 101 -6.59 5.77 -5.04
N LEU A 102 -6.43 4.50 -5.38
CA LEU A 102 -5.39 4.01 -6.28
C LEU A 102 -6.08 3.50 -7.55
N LYS A 103 -5.64 3.99 -8.70
CA LYS A 103 -6.18 3.64 -10.01
C LYS A 103 -5.07 3.07 -10.88
N ARG A 104 -5.27 1.84 -11.35
CA ARG A 104 -4.43 1.24 -12.39
C ARG A 104 -4.82 1.80 -13.77
N PRO A 105 -3.86 2.09 -14.66
CA PRO A 105 -4.16 2.52 -16.02
C PRO A 105 -4.78 1.35 -16.81
N LYS A 106 -5.62 1.69 -17.79
CA LYS A 106 -6.16 0.70 -18.73
C LYS A 106 -5.01 0.12 -19.53
N SER A 107 -4.79 -1.19 -19.49
CA SER A 107 -4.00 -1.85 -20.53
C SER A 107 -4.61 -3.21 -20.83
N CYS A 108 -4.93 -3.41 -22.11
CA CYS A 108 -5.31 -4.70 -22.70
C CYS A 108 -4.06 -5.52 -23.09
N LEU A 109 -2.86 -5.11 -22.67
CA LEU A 109 -1.59 -5.76 -22.96
C LEU A 109 -0.88 -6.15 -21.65
N PRO A 110 -0.10 -7.24 -21.64
CA PRO A 110 0.69 -7.66 -20.49
C PRO A 110 1.83 -6.66 -20.24
N VAL A 111 1.52 -5.56 -19.54
CA VAL A 111 2.52 -4.53 -19.21
C VAL A 111 3.43 -5.12 -18.15
N LYS A 112 4.69 -5.36 -18.52
CA LYS A 112 5.76 -5.83 -17.63
C LYS A 112 6.14 -4.81 -16.53
N ASN A 113 5.47 -3.65 -16.44
CA ASN A 113 5.82 -2.53 -15.57
C ASN A 113 4.57 -1.94 -14.88
N ASP A 114 4.73 -1.39 -13.68
CA ASP A 114 3.65 -0.74 -12.89
C ASP A 114 3.42 0.72 -13.29
N VAL A 115 3.96 1.11 -14.44
CA VAL A 115 3.93 2.48 -14.95
C VAL A 115 2.48 2.94 -15.10
N GLY A 116 2.19 4.11 -14.52
CA GLY A 116 0.89 4.78 -14.62
C GLY A 116 -0.12 4.43 -13.52
N ILE A 117 0.24 3.64 -12.49
CA ILE A 117 -0.60 3.51 -11.29
C ILE A 117 -0.60 4.85 -10.55
N LYS A 118 -1.75 5.53 -10.58
CA LYS A 118 -1.93 6.86 -10.01
C LYS A 118 -2.71 6.81 -8.71
N ILE A 119 -2.28 7.61 -7.74
CA ILE A 119 -2.90 7.74 -6.44
C ILE A 119 -3.41 9.17 -6.28
N ASN A 120 -4.68 9.27 -5.88
CA ASN A 120 -5.34 10.52 -5.57
C ASN A 120 -5.74 10.51 -4.09
N THR A 121 -5.56 11.63 -3.41
CA THR A 121 -5.77 11.81 -1.98
C THR A 121 -6.92 12.77 -1.70
N LYS A 122 -7.44 12.71 -0.48
CA LYS A 122 -8.49 13.59 0.03
C LYS A 122 -8.10 14.08 1.43
N PRO A 123 -7.86 15.40 1.63
CA PRO A 123 -7.92 16.47 0.62
C PRO A 123 -6.84 16.29 -0.46
N LYS A 124 -7.09 16.86 -1.65
CA LYS A 124 -6.13 16.82 -2.77
C LYS A 124 -4.91 17.66 -2.40
N VAL A 125 -3.71 17.15 -2.70
CA VAL A 125 -2.43 17.79 -2.32
C VAL A 125 -1.73 18.41 -3.54
N SER A 126 -2.16 18.07 -4.75
CA SER A 126 -1.58 18.48 -6.03
C SER A 126 -2.61 19.16 -6.93
N THR A 127 -2.14 20.03 -7.82
CA THR A 127 -2.96 20.58 -8.92
C THR A 127 -3.11 19.59 -10.08
N LYS A 128 -2.18 18.64 -10.24
CA LYS A 128 -2.23 17.58 -11.27
C LYS A 128 -3.41 16.63 -11.05
N ASP A 129 -3.72 15.78 -12.03
CA ASP A 129 -4.77 14.75 -11.93
C ASP A 129 -4.45 13.59 -10.97
N TRP A 130 -3.32 13.68 -10.29
CA TRP A 130 -2.82 12.71 -9.33
C TRP A 130 -1.92 13.41 -8.30
N ASP A 131 -1.85 12.85 -7.10
CA ASP A 131 -1.03 13.34 -6.00
C ASP A 131 0.26 12.52 -5.85
N PHE A 132 0.17 11.21 -6.10
CA PHE A 132 1.32 10.30 -6.13
C PHE A 132 1.22 9.31 -7.29
N GLU A 133 2.35 8.73 -7.67
CA GLU A 133 2.46 7.70 -8.71
C GLU A 133 3.41 6.58 -8.27
N ILE A 134 3.16 5.37 -8.75
CA ILE A 134 4.10 4.25 -8.60
C ILE A 134 5.08 4.28 -9.78
N ASN A 135 6.37 4.28 -9.46
CA ASN A 135 7.44 4.18 -10.43
C ASN A 135 8.18 2.84 -10.26
N GLY A 136 8.36 2.07 -11.34
CA GLY A 136 9.08 0.78 -11.32
C GLY A 136 8.18 -0.45 -11.40
N TYR A 137 8.58 -1.53 -10.72
CA TYR A 137 7.93 -2.85 -10.76
C TYR A 137 7.84 -3.49 -9.37
N PHE A 138 6.63 -3.54 -8.81
CA PHE A 138 6.34 -4.03 -7.46
C PHE A 138 6.49 -5.56 -7.30
N PRO A 139 6.10 -6.44 -8.24
CA PRO A 139 6.32 -7.87 -8.08
C PRO A 139 7.81 -8.22 -7.88
N GLY A 140 8.70 -7.52 -8.59
CA GLY A 140 10.15 -7.64 -8.39
C GLY A 140 10.70 -6.85 -7.19
N LYS A 141 9.82 -6.25 -6.37
CA LYS A 141 10.15 -5.35 -5.24
C LYS A 141 11.18 -4.28 -5.63
N LYS A 142 11.02 -3.69 -6.83
CA LYS A 142 11.91 -2.67 -7.39
C LYS A 142 11.05 -1.47 -7.83
N CYS A 143 10.44 -0.81 -6.87
CA CYS A 143 9.57 0.33 -7.15
C CYS A 143 9.64 1.40 -6.07
N SER A 144 9.15 2.59 -6.39
CA SER A 144 9.04 3.72 -5.48
C SER A 144 7.68 4.39 -5.62
N ILE A 145 7.28 5.09 -4.57
CA ILE A 145 6.17 6.03 -4.60
C ILE A 145 6.79 7.41 -4.81
N ILE A 146 6.35 8.11 -5.86
CA ILE A 146 6.79 9.47 -6.18
C ILE A 146 5.63 10.46 -5.96
N ASP A 147 5.95 11.66 -5.49
CA ASP A 147 4.98 12.75 -5.38
C ASP A 147 4.75 13.44 -6.73
N SER A 148 3.79 14.36 -6.76
CA SER A 148 3.47 15.14 -7.96
C SER A 148 4.59 16.06 -8.46
N GLN A 149 5.63 16.31 -7.67
CA GLN A 149 6.82 17.07 -8.04
C GLN A 149 7.93 16.17 -8.58
N GLY A 150 7.77 14.85 -8.52
CA GLY A 150 8.76 13.86 -8.97
C GLY A 150 9.73 13.42 -7.87
N ASN A 151 9.52 13.81 -6.62
CA ASN A 151 10.36 13.38 -5.51
C ASN A 151 9.96 11.98 -5.06
N VAL A 152 10.95 11.12 -4.78
CA VAL A 152 10.71 9.81 -4.17
C VAL A 152 10.35 10.00 -2.70
N VAL A 153 9.12 9.62 -2.33
CA VAL A 153 8.61 9.70 -0.95
C VAL A 153 8.72 8.38 -0.20
N ALA A 154 8.72 7.27 -0.92
CA ALA A 154 9.00 5.94 -0.38
C ALA A 154 9.70 5.05 -1.41
N GLN A 155 10.69 4.28 -0.98
CA GLN A 155 11.42 3.29 -1.78
C GLN A 155 11.11 1.89 -1.27
N ILE A 156 10.62 1.02 -2.16
CA ILE A 156 10.33 -0.38 -1.89
C ILE A 156 11.43 -1.23 -2.54
N GLY A 157 12.01 -2.16 -1.78
CA GLY A 157 13.01 -3.10 -2.29
C GLY A 157 14.23 -3.28 -1.38
N THR A 158 15.42 -3.28 -1.97
CA THR A 158 16.69 -3.44 -1.24
C THR A 158 17.04 -2.18 -0.45
N ASN A 159 17.29 -2.34 0.86
CA ASN A 159 17.95 -1.32 1.64
C ASN A 159 19.47 -1.45 1.46
N LYS A 160 20.07 -0.56 0.66
CA LYS A 160 21.53 -0.54 0.44
C LYS A 160 22.32 -0.27 1.73
N LYS A 161 21.73 0.33 2.77
CA LYS A 161 22.40 0.66 4.04
C LYS A 161 22.45 -0.53 5.01
N ALA A 162 21.57 -1.52 4.86
CA ALA A 162 21.50 -2.65 5.79
C ALA A 162 22.60 -3.68 5.55
N GLY A 163 23.21 -3.74 4.35
CA GLY A 163 24.18 -4.79 4.00
C GLY A 163 23.61 -6.22 4.02
N GLU A 164 22.38 -6.39 4.49
CA GLU A 164 21.71 -7.65 4.67
C GLU A 164 21.19 -8.19 3.34
N MET A 165 21.64 -9.40 3.06
CA MET A 165 21.13 -10.22 1.97
C MET A 165 19.62 -10.37 2.17
N LEU A 166 18.84 -9.91 1.19
CA LEU A 166 17.40 -10.18 1.16
C LEU A 166 17.22 -11.69 1.32
N SER A 167 16.64 -12.13 2.44
CA SER A 167 16.00 -13.44 2.41
C SER A 167 14.87 -13.35 1.38
N LYS A 168 14.60 -14.43 0.65
CA LYS A 168 13.60 -14.46 -0.42
C LYS A 168 12.21 -13.96 0.06
N ASP A 169 11.99 -13.98 1.36
CA ASP A 169 10.71 -13.76 2.01
C ASP A 169 10.57 -12.39 2.69
N ILE A 170 11.56 -11.49 2.58
CA ILE A 170 11.45 -10.12 3.10
C ILE A 170 11.89 -9.07 2.08
N TYR A 171 11.34 -7.86 2.20
CA TYR A 171 11.83 -6.68 1.50
C TYR A 171 11.74 -5.45 2.40
N TYR A 172 12.51 -4.42 2.07
CA TYR A 172 12.56 -3.19 2.85
C TYR A 172 11.68 -2.10 2.24
N VAL A 173 11.20 -1.22 3.10
CA VAL A 173 10.51 0.00 2.70
C VAL A 173 11.16 1.16 3.43
N SER A 174 11.79 2.05 2.69
CA SER A 174 12.35 3.30 3.22
C SER A 174 11.39 4.45 2.93
N ILE A 175 10.97 5.17 3.97
CA ILE A 175 9.97 6.25 3.88
C ILE A 175 10.62 7.56 4.32
N LYS A 176 10.48 8.60 3.49
CA LYS A 176 11.07 9.90 3.75
C LYS A 176 10.45 10.61 4.97
N PRO A 177 11.21 11.51 5.63
CA PRO A 177 10.69 12.35 6.71
C PRO A 177 9.37 13.04 6.34
N GLY A 178 8.45 13.10 7.30
CA GLY A 178 7.18 13.81 7.18
C GLY A 178 6.12 13.11 6.32
N ILE A 179 6.44 11.97 5.71
CA ILE A 179 5.47 11.16 4.96
C ILE A 179 4.70 10.27 5.93
N ASP A 180 3.39 10.16 5.72
CA ASP A 180 2.51 9.30 6.51
C ASP A 180 2.79 7.83 6.22
N GLN A 181 3.34 7.13 7.22
CA GLN A 181 3.75 5.74 7.11
C GLN A 181 2.57 4.80 6.87
N ALA A 182 1.42 5.04 7.52
CA ALA A 182 0.23 4.20 7.35
C ALA A 182 -0.34 4.35 5.94
N PHE A 183 -0.28 5.54 5.34
CA PHE A 183 -0.60 5.73 3.93
C PHE A 183 0.29 4.88 3.02
N VAL A 184 1.62 4.92 3.21
CA VAL A 184 2.57 4.15 2.40
C VAL A 184 2.30 2.65 2.52
N VAL A 185 2.11 2.13 3.75
CA VAL A 185 1.79 0.72 3.96
C VAL A 185 0.44 0.35 3.34
N GLY A 186 -0.56 1.25 3.39
CA GLY A 186 -1.85 1.04 2.72
C GLY A 186 -1.73 0.95 1.19
N VAL A 187 -0.84 1.72 0.58
CA VAL A 187 -0.54 1.61 -0.87
C VAL A 187 0.13 0.27 -1.17
N ILE A 188 1.11 -0.14 -0.36
CA ILE A 188 1.79 -1.44 -0.49
C ILE A 188 0.79 -2.58 -0.35
N ALA A 189 -0.16 -2.48 0.58
CA ALA A 189 -1.20 -3.48 0.79
C ALA A 189 -2.07 -3.69 -0.46
N ILE A 190 -2.44 -2.61 -1.13
CA ILE A 190 -3.19 -2.67 -2.40
C ILE A 190 -2.34 -3.30 -3.50
N LEU A 191 -1.08 -2.89 -3.65
CA LEU A 191 -0.18 -3.45 -4.66
C LEU A 191 0.08 -4.95 -4.43
N ASP A 192 0.28 -5.34 -3.17
CA ASP A 192 0.45 -6.72 -2.74
C ASP A 192 -0.79 -7.56 -3.03
N ASN A 193 -1.99 -7.02 -2.85
CA ASN A 193 -3.21 -7.73 -3.24
C ASN A 193 -3.40 -7.82 -4.77
N ILE A 194 -3.04 -6.78 -5.53
CA ILE A 194 -3.12 -6.78 -6.99
C ILE A 194 -2.18 -7.81 -7.62
N TYR A 195 -0.99 -7.99 -7.04
CA TYR A 195 0.08 -8.83 -7.59
C TYR A 195 0.35 -10.12 -6.85
N GLY A 196 -0.23 -10.30 -5.66
CA GLY A 196 -0.18 -11.56 -4.94
C GLY A 196 -0.82 -12.61 -5.84
N GLU A 197 -0.01 -13.56 -6.31
CA GLU A 197 -0.40 -14.59 -7.26
C GLU A 197 -1.67 -15.28 -6.75
N SER A 198 -2.80 -14.89 -7.34
CA SER A 198 -4.13 -15.44 -7.11
C SER A 198 -4.53 -15.62 -5.64
N THR A 199 -4.76 -14.51 -4.93
CA THR A 199 -5.50 -14.59 -3.65
C THR A 199 -6.99 -14.85 -3.92
N SER A 200 -7.38 -16.11 -4.08
CA SER A 200 -8.78 -16.51 -3.90
C SER A 200 -9.02 -16.93 -2.46
N CYS A 201 -10.17 -16.53 -1.95
CA CYS A 201 -10.95 -17.32 -1.02
C CYS A 201 -12.14 -17.88 -1.83
#